data_AF-A0ABC9VIZ4-F1
#
_entry.id   AF-A0ABC9VIZ4-F1
#
_cell.length_a   1.000
_cell.length_b   1.000
_cell.length_c   1.000
_cell.angle_alpha   90.00
_cell.angle_beta   90.00
_cell.angle_gamma   90.00
#
_symmetry.space_group_name_H-M   'P 1'
#
loop_
_entity.id
_entity.type
_entity.pdbx_description
1 polymer ?
#
loop_
_entity_poly.entity_id
_entity_poly.type
_entity_poly.pdbx_seq_one_letter_code
_entity_poly.pdbx_strand_id
1 'polypeptide(L)'
;MGQGLFSRVSIYKEREFLQNKKRLMVNAMVLVLIEEKRQQMIELALTHGFTAKETIQCSQELDELINRYLQQTVLTPLPSSPVPQ
;
A
#
# COMPACT_ATOMS: atom_id res chain seq x y z
N MET A 1 40.56 11.89 25.39
CA MET A 1 39.19 11.49 25.74
C MET A 1 38.26 12.01 24.63
N GLY A 2 37.51 11.18 23.91
CA GLY A 2 36.64 11.72 22.82
C GLY A 2 36.01 10.75 21.82
N GLN A 3 36.07 9.42 21.99
CA GLN A 3 35.60 8.49 20.95
C GLN A 3 34.16 7.96 21.13
N GLY A 4 33.50 8.20 22.27
CA GLY A 4 32.18 7.61 22.56
C GLY A 4 30.98 8.25 21.83
N LEU A 5 31.07 9.52 21.42
CA LEU A 5 29.94 10.25 20.84
C LEU A 5 29.81 10.06 19.32
N PHE A 6 30.92 9.86 18.60
CA PHE A 6 30.93 9.70 17.15
C PHE A 6 30.32 8.35 16.70
N SER A 7 30.56 7.29 17.47
CA SER A 7 29.92 5.99 17.25
C SER A 7 28.41 6.05 17.52
N ARG A 8 27.97 6.76 18.56
CA ARG A 8 26.54 6.84 18.90
C ARG A 8 25.73 7.57 17.83
N VAL A 9 26.25 8.67 17.29
CA VAL A 9 25.62 9.39 16.16
C VAL A 9 25.56 8.55 14.88
N SER A 10 26.61 7.77 14.60
CA SER A 10 26.64 6.87 13.43
C SER A 10 25.61 5.74 13.56
N ILE A 11 25.45 5.16 14.76
CA ILE A 11 24.45 4.12 15.03
C ILE A 11 23.02 4.65 14.82
N TYR A 12 22.71 5.87 15.27
CA TYR A 12 21.37 6.44 15.07
C TYR A 12 21.06 6.71 13.59
N LYS A 13 22.01 7.26 12.83
CA LYS A 13 21.86 7.45 11.37
C LYS A 13 21.65 6.13 10.64
N GLU A 14 22.37 5.08 11.02
CA GLU A 14 22.23 3.77 10.40
C GLU A 14 20.88 3.11 10.72
N ARG A 15 20.40 3.23 11.97
CA ARG A 15 19.05 2.76 12.35
C ARG A 15 17.93 3.52 11.65
N GLU A 16 18.08 4.84 11.48
CA GLU A 16 17.12 5.68 10.74
C GLU A 16 17.10 5.30 9.25
N PHE A 17 18.26 5.10 8.64
CA PHE A 17 18.36 4.61 7.26
C PHE A 17 17.68 3.24 7.09
N LEU A 18 17.90 2.32 8.03
CA LEU A 18 17.31 0.98 7.97
C LEU A 18 15.78 1.02 8.17
N GLN A 19 15.28 1.89 9.04
CA GLN A 19 13.83 2.11 9.21
C GLN A 19 13.20 2.74 7.96
N ASN A 20 13.85 3.75 7.37
CA ASN A 20 13.37 4.40 6.15
C ASN A 20 13.38 3.43 4.97
N LYS A 21 14.43 2.63 4.82
CA LYS A 21 14.50 1.56 3.82
C LYS A 21 13.42 0.49 4.04
N LYS A 22 13.17 0.08 5.29
CA LYS A 22 12.10 -0.87 5.63
C LYS A 22 10.73 -0.32 5.27
N ARG A 23 10.43 0.95 5.60
CA ARG A 23 9.19 1.63 5.20
C ARG A 23 9.04 1.67 3.68
N LEU A 24 10.11 2.03 2.97
CA LEU A 24 10.09 2.10 1.50
C LEU A 24 9.79 0.73 0.86
N MET A 25 10.41 -0.34 1.36
CA MET A 25 10.16 -1.70 0.85
C MET A 25 8.73 -2.17 1.14
N VAL A 26 8.19 -1.87 2.33
CA VAL A 26 6.80 -2.21 2.66
C VAL A 26 5.83 -1.49 1.72
N ASN A 27 6.04 -0.19 1.48
CA ASN A 27 5.19 0.56 0.55
C ASN A 27 5.26 0.00 -0.87
N ALA A 28 6.46 -0.34 -1.35
CA ALA A 28 6.64 -0.93 -2.67
C ALA A 28 5.93 -2.29 -2.81
N MET A 29 6.00 -3.15 -1.78
CA MET A 29 5.28 -4.44 -1.79
C MET A 29 3.76 -4.27 -1.83
N VAL A 30 3.20 -3.30 -1.09
CA VAL A 30 1.76 -3.05 -1.10
C VAL A 30 1.29 -2.53 -2.47
N LEU A 31 2.08 -1.70 -3.14
CA LEU A 31 1.77 -1.24 -4.50
C LEU A 31 1.73 -2.39 -5.52
N VAL A 32 2.65 -3.37 -5.40
CA VAL A 32 2.64 -4.56 -6.25
C VAL A 32 1.35 -5.36 -6.05
N LEU A 33 0.93 -5.58 -4.80
CA LEU A 33 -0.31 -6.30 -4.48
C LEU A 33 -1.55 -5.59 -5.03
N ILE A 34 -1.57 -4.26 -4.98
CA ILE A 34 -2.65 -3.45 -5.58
C ILE A 34 -2.70 -3.67 -7.10
N GLU A 35 -1.56 -3.65 -7.78
CA GLU A 35 -1.53 -3.86 -9.23
C GLU A 35 -1.92 -5.28 -9.63
N GLU A 36 -1.45 -6.30 -8.89
CA GLU A 36 -1.86 -7.69 -9.12
C GLU A 36 -3.37 -7.87 -8.95
N LYS A 37 -3.96 -7.26 -7.92
CA LYS A 37 -5.40 -7.34 -7.66
C LYS A 37 -6.22 -6.56 -8.69
N ARG A 38 -5.69 -5.44 -9.18
CA ARG A 38 -6.26 -4.67 -10.28
C ARG A 38 -6.28 -5.48 -11.58
N GLN A 39 -5.19 -6.18 -11.88
CA GLN A 39 -5.12 -7.03 -13.06
C GLN A 39 -6.14 -8.19 -12.99
N GLN A 40 -6.27 -8.83 -11.82
CA GLN A 40 -7.30 -9.85 -11.58
C GLN A 40 -8.72 -9.31 -11.78
N MET A 41 -9.02 -8.10 -11.29
CA MET A 41 -10.32 -7.47 -11.49
C MET A 41 -10.61 -7.25 -12.98
N ILE A 42 -9.60 -6.81 -13.76
CA ILE A 42 -9.73 -6.61 -15.20
C ILE A 42 -9.99 -7.94 -15.92
N GLU A 43 -9.27 -9.01 -15.56
CA GLU A 43 -9.48 -10.35 -16.13
C GLU A 43 -10.88 -10.89 -15.83
N LEU A 44 -11.35 -10.72 -14.59
CA LEU A 44 -12.72 -11.08 -14.20
C LEU A 44 -13.76 -10.23 -14.95
N ALA A 45 -13.50 -8.94 -15.12
CA ALA A 45 -14.37 -8.06 -15.88
C ALA A 45 -14.45 -8.44 -17.37
N LEU A 46 -13.33 -8.87 -17.95
CA LEU A 46 -13.28 -9.33 -19.35
C LEU A 46 -13.95 -10.69 -19.53
N THR A 47 -13.89 -11.56 -18.51
CA THR A 47 -14.44 -12.92 -18.57
C THR A 47 -15.92 -12.99 -18.21
N HIS A 48 -16.32 -12.30 -17.13
CA HIS A 48 -17.65 -12.38 -16.52
C HIS A 48 -18.45 -11.07 -16.69
N GLY A 49 -17.81 -9.97 -17.05
CA GLY A 49 -18.40 -8.64 -17.11
C GLY A 49 -18.11 -7.80 -15.85
N PHE A 50 -18.15 -6.48 -16.00
CA PHE A 50 -17.94 -5.53 -14.89
C PHE A 50 -19.02 -5.58 -13.80
N THR A 51 -20.19 -6.11 -14.13
CA THR A 51 -21.34 -6.26 -13.22
C THR A 51 -21.43 -7.65 -12.59
N ALA A 52 -20.51 -8.57 -12.93
CA ALA A 52 -20.48 -9.88 -12.30
C ALA A 52 -20.14 -9.74 -10.82
N LYS A 53 -20.78 -10.56 -10.00
CA LYS A 53 -20.57 -10.58 -8.54
C LYS A 53 -19.09 -10.74 -8.19
N GLU A 54 -18.37 -11.58 -8.92
CA GLU A 54 -16.94 -11.84 -8.74
C GLU A 54 -16.09 -10.60 -9.04
N THR A 55 -16.41 -9.87 -10.11
CA THR A 55 -15.72 -8.62 -10.47
C THR A 55 -15.99 -7.50 -9.46
N ILE A 56 -17.23 -7.37 -9.00
CA ILE A 56 -17.62 -6.39 -7.96
C ILE A 56 -16.94 -6.70 -6.63
N GLN A 57 -16.88 -7.98 -6.25
CA GLN A 57 -16.17 -8.39 -5.04
C GLN A 57 -14.67 -8.11 -5.16
N CYS A 58 -14.08 -8.38 -6.32
CA CYS A 58 -12.67 -8.08 -6.58
C CYS A 58 -12.38 -6.57 -6.55
N SER A 59 -13.30 -5.72 -7.03
CA SER A 59 -13.15 -4.26 -6.95
C SER A 59 -13.21 -3.74 -5.52
N GLN A 60 -14.13 -4.28 -4.70
CA GLN A 60 -14.22 -3.92 -3.28
C GLN A 60 -12.96 -4.31 -2.50
N GLU A 61 -12.42 -5.50 -2.75
CA GLU A 61 -11.17 -5.95 -2.13
C GLU A 61 -9.97 -5.09 -2.56
N LEU A 62 -9.94 -4.66 -3.82
CA LEU A 62 -8.94 -3.74 -4.34
C LEU A 62 -9.03 -2.36 -3.67
N ASP A 63 -10.25 -1.81 -3.55
CA ASP A 63 -10.49 -0.53 -2.86
C ASP A 63 -10.09 -0.60 -1.39
N GLU A 64 -10.35 -1.71 -0.70
CA GLU A 64 -9.87 -1.91 0.68
C GLU A 64 -8.34 -1.91 0.78
N LEU A 65 -7.65 -2.59 -0.13
CA LEU A 65 -6.18 -2.62 -0.17
C LEU A 65 -5.61 -1.23 -0.39
N ILE A 66 -6.18 -0.47 -1.34
CA ILE A 66 -5.81 0.91 -1.62
C ILE A 66 -6.08 1.80 -0.40
N ASN A 67 -7.23 1.68 0.25
CA ASN A 67 -7.57 2.45 1.44
C ASN A 67 -6.62 2.17 2.60
N ARG A 68 -6.23 0.90 2.83
CA ARG A 68 -5.24 0.54 3.86
C ARG A 68 -3.87 1.12 3.55
N TYR A 69 -3.44 1.08 2.29
CA TYR A 69 -2.20 1.70 1.83
C TYR A 69 -2.21 3.22 2.01
N LEU A 70 -3.30 3.88 1.61
CA LEU A 70 -3.48 5.32 1.76
C LEU A 70 -3.46 5.74 3.23
N GLN A 71 -4.16 5.04 4.11
CA GLN A 71 -4.10 5.32 5.55
C GLN A 71 -2.69 5.20 6.14
N GLN A 72 -1.86 4.31 5.59
CA GLN A 72 -0.47 4.15 6.02
C GLN A 72 0.48 5.21 5.43
N THR A 73 0.12 5.86 4.32
CA THR A 73 1.01 6.73 3.54
C THR A 73 0.61 8.21 3.50
N VAL A 74 -0.68 8.56 3.56
CA VAL A 74 -1.18 9.93 3.40
C VAL A 74 -2.44 10.18 4.27
N LEU A 75 -2.44 11.27 5.03
CA LEU A 75 -3.56 11.80 5.82
C LEU A 75 -4.69 12.37 4.93
N THR A 76 -5.36 11.55 4.13
CA THR A 76 -6.56 12.00 3.41
C THR A 76 -7.61 10.90 3.32
N PRO A 77 -8.78 11.05 3.99
CA PRO A 77 -9.92 10.21 3.71
C PRO A 77 -10.47 10.60 2.33
N LEU A 78 -10.27 9.74 1.32
CA LEU A 78 -11.16 9.77 0.18
C LEU A 78 -12.54 9.33 0.70
N PRO A 79 -13.62 10.10 0.49
CA PRO A 79 -14.94 9.69 0.94
C PRO A 79 -15.29 8.39 0.22
N SER A 80 -15.27 7.30 0.98
CA SER A 80 -15.95 6.05 0.68
C SER A 80 -17.45 6.35 0.63
N SER A 81 -17.89 7.00 -0.43
CA SER A 81 -19.31 7.02 -0.78
C SER A 81 -19.57 5.72 -1.53
N PRO A 82 -20.60 4.94 -1.16
CA PRO A 82 -21.05 3.86 -2.02
C PRO A 82 -21.40 4.50 -3.36
N VAL A 83 -20.79 4.04 -4.45
CA VAL A 83 -21.24 4.38 -5.80
C VAL A 83 -22.69 3.89 -5.87
N PRO A 84 -23.70 4.78 -5.94
CA PRO A 84 -25.07 4.33 -6.08
C PRO A 84 -25.20 3.75 -7.49
N GLN A 85 -25.68 2.50 -7.55
CA GLN A 85 -26.14 1.89 -8.79
C GLN A 85 -27.42 2.57 -9.29
#